data_AF-A0A932GS74-F1
#
_entry.id   AF-A0A932GS74-F1
#
_cell.length_a   1.000
_cell.length_b   1.000
_cell.length_c   1.000
_cell.angle_alpha   90.00
_cell.angle_beta   90.00
_cell.angle_gamma   90.00
#
_symmetry.space_group_name_H-M   'P 1'
#
loop_
_entity.id
_entity.type
_entity.pdbx_description
1 polymer ?
#
loop_
_entity_poly.entity_id
_entity_poly.type
_entity_poly.pdbx_seq_one_letter_code
_entity_poly.pdbx_strand_id
1 'polypeptide(L)'
;MLRGQSIIVAKMLAHPFRCLTVVPTFFSVRGLRLLWGKIRRFGFCLFALHYVEQQMTLRQGSCNQCGACCKLVFSCPYLKGDCCLIYNTCRPDVCKRFPIDERDLRDLGGVCSYSFPIRRPEVVPAPSFPVLWDRRPKYDPDL
;
A
#
# COMPACT_ATOMS: atom_id res chain seq x y z
N MET A 1 -40.17 32.38 17.85
CA MET A 1 -39.09 31.76 17.04
C MET A 1 -39.63 31.52 15.64
N LEU A 2 -39.11 32.18 14.60
CA LEU A 2 -39.22 31.86 13.14
C LEU A 2 -38.79 33.07 12.27
N ARG A 3 -37.61 33.65 12.54
CA ARG A 3 -37.02 34.75 11.72
C ARG A 3 -35.78 34.33 10.90
N GLY A 4 -35.45 33.03 10.87
CA GLY A 4 -34.20 32.53 10.30
C GLY A 4 -34.32 31.79 8.95
N GLN A 5 -35.52 31.47 8.48
CA GLN A 5 -35.70 30.60 7.30
C GLN A 5 -35.70 31.36 5.96
N SER A 6 -36.02 32.66 5.93
CA SER A 6 -36.17 33.43 4.68
C SER A 6 -34.85 33.79 3.97
N ILE A 7 -33.73 33.84 4.68
CA ILE A 7 -32.45 34.28 4.09
C ILE A 7 -31.81 33.15 3.26
N ILE A 8 -32.04 31.90 3.64
CA ILE A 8 -31.46 30.71 2.99
C ILE A 8 -32.10 30.51 1.61
N VAL A 9 -33.43 30.65 1.52
CA VAL A 9 -34.19 30.50 0.26
C VAL A 9 -33.84 31.62 -0.73
N ALA A 10 -33.66 32.86 -0.25
CA ALA A 10 -33.28 33.99 -1.10
C ALA A 10 -31.88 33.85 -1.72
N LYS A 11 -30.92 33.24 -1.00
CA LYS A 11 -29.56 32.96 -1.53
C LYS A 11 -29.53 31.86 -2.59
N MET A 12 -30.45 30.89 -2.54
CA MET A 12 -30.52 29.81 -3.54
C MET A 12 -31.08 30.28 -4.88
N LEU A 13 -31.94 31.29 -4.89
CA LEU A 13 -32.56 31.82 -6.11
C LEU A 13 -31.68 32.84 -6.86
N ALA A 14 -30.72 33.48 -6.19
CA ALA A 14 -29.90 34.54 -6.79
C ALA A 14 -28.67 34.05 -7.57
N HIS A 15 -28.23 32.80 -7.40
CA HIS A 15 -26.99 32.28 -8.02
C HIS A 15 -27.12 30.82 -8.48
N PRO A 16 -27.85 30.53 -9.58
CA PRO A 16 -28.04 29.16 -10.07
C PRO A 16 -26.75 28.47 -10.53
N PHE A 17 -25.66 29.21 -10.74
CA PHE A 17 -24.37 28.69 -11.22
C PHE A 17 -23.28 28.52 -10.14
N ARG A 18 -23.58 28.75 -8.85
CA ARG A 18 -22.59 28.54 -7.77
C ARG A 18 -22.72 27.19 -7.05
N CYS A 19 -23.55 26.29 -7.58
CA CYS A 19 -23.80 24.95 -7.05
C CYS A 19 -23.00 23.88 -7.82
N LEU A 20 -21.67 24.04 -7.95
CA LEU A 20 -20.83 23.00 -8.55
C LEU A 20 -19.39 22.93 -8.00
N THR A 21 -19.09 23.55 -6.85
CA THR A 21 -17.75 23.48 -6.24
C THR A 21 -17.77 22.91 -4.83
N VAL A 22 -18.66 21.96 -4.56
CA VAL A 22 -18.58 21.15 -3.34
C VAL A 22 -18.64 19.68 -3.73
N VAL A 23 -17.68 19.25 -4.56
CA VAL A 23 -17.24 17.86 -4.49
C VAL A 23 -16.60 17.74 -3.10
N PRO A 24 -17.12 16.90 -2.20
CA PRO A 24 -16.55 16.80 -0.87
C PRO A 24 -15.09 16.39 -1.04
N THR A 25 -14.18 17.19 -0.52
CA THR A 25 -12.73 16.93 -0.39
C THR A 25 -12.45 15.76 0.58
N PHE A 26 -13.34 14.78 0.65
CA PHE A 26 -13.31 13.61 1.52
C PHE A 26 -12.51 12.44 0.95
N PHE A 27 -12.09 12.52 -0.31
CA PHE A 27 -11.13 11.57 -0.89
C PHE A 27 -9.89 12.33 -1.34
N SER A 28 -8.95 12.52 -0.43
CA SER A 28 -7.60 12.96 -0.81
C SER A 28 -7.05 11.98 -1.85
N VAL A 29 -6.61 12.49 -3.01
CA VAL A 29 -5.97 11.70 -4.09
C VAL A 29 -4.81 10.86 -3.55
N ARG A 30 -4.11 11.38 -2.54
CA ARG A 30 -3.05 10.65 -1.82
C ARG A 30 -3.61 9.47 -1.03
N GLY A 31 -4.70 9.67 -0.29
CA GLY A 31 -5.36 8.59 0.47
C GLY A 31 -5.84 7.45 -0.44
N LEU A 32 -6.46 7.78 -1.57
CA LEU A 32 -6.87 6.80 -2.59
C LEU A 32 -5.67 6.02 -3.15
N ARG A 33 -4.55 6.70 -3.44
CA ARG A 33 -3.32 6.06 -3.92
C ARG A 33 -2.77 5.06 -2.90
N LEU A 34 -2.69 5.44 -1.62
CA LEU A 34 -2.15 4.58 -0.56
C LEU A 34 -3.05 3.37 -0.30
N LEU A 35 -4.37 3.58 -0.29
CA LEU A 35 -5.36 2.51 -0.18
C LEU A 35 -5.26 1.54 -1.37
N TRP A 36 -5.18 2.07 -2.58
CA TRP A 36 -4.96 1.28 -3.79
C TRP A 36 -3.67 0.48 -3.72
N GLY A 37 -2.59 1.08 -3.23
CA GLY A 37 -1.33 0.39 -2.98
C GLY A 37 -1.48 -0.80 -2.03
N LYS A 38 -2.33 -0.72 -1.00
CA LYS A 38 -2.62 -1.84 -0.10
C LYS A 38 -3.39 -2.97 -0.80
N ILE A 39 -4.44 -2.61 -1.55
CA ILE A 39 -5.25 -3.59 -2.32
C ILE A 39 -4.37 -4.31 -3.34
N ARG A 40 -3.56 -3.55 -4.09
CA ARG A 40 -2.60 -4.06 -5.07
C ARG A 40 -1.64 -5.07 -4.45
N ARG A 41 -1.03 -4.74 -3.30
CA ARG A 41 -0.11 -5.64 -2.59
C ARG A 41 -0.79 -6.94 -2.14
N PHE A 42 -2.01 -6.83 -1.63
CA PHE A 42 -2.80 -7.99 -1.24
C PHE A 42 -3.12 -8.87 -2.45
N GLY A 43 -3.57 -8.26 -3.55
CA GLY A 43 -3.84 -8.96 -4.81
C GLY A 43 -2.60 -9.67 -5.36
N PHE A 44 -1.42 -9.05 -5.33
CA PHE A 44 -0.18 -9.71 -5.76
C PHE A 44 0.22 -10.88 -4.87
N CYS A 45 0.05 -10.77 -3.56
CA CYS A 45 0.32 -11.89 -2.66
C CYS A 45 -0.67 -13.06 -2.83
N LEU A 46 -1.84 -12.85 -3.44
CA LEU A 46 -2.83 -13.90 -3.69
C LEU A 46 -2.76 -14.47 -5.11
N PHE A 47 -2.60 -13.61 -6.12
CA PHE A 47 -2.82 -13.98 -7.52
C PHE A 47 -1.54 -13.89 -8.38
N ALA A 48 -0.50 -13.19 -7.93
CA ALA A 48 0.71 -12.95 -8.74
C ALA A 48 1.98 -13.32 -7.97
N LEU A 49 1.99 -14.50 -7.33
CA LEU A 49 3.11 -14.98 -6.51
C LEU A 49 4.43 -14.96 -7.28
N HIS A 50 4.43 -15.40 -8.54
CA HIS A 50 5.62 -15.38 -9.40
C HIS A 50 6.20 -13.97 -9.57
N TYR A 51 5.35 -12.96 -9.80
CA TYR A 51 5.81 -11.58 -9.88
C TYR A 51 6.44 -11.14 -8.56
N VAL A 52 5.81 -11.48 -7.43
CA VAL A 52 6.35 -11.13 -6.11
C VAL A 52 7.70 -11.80 -5.88
N GLU A 53 7.86 -13.07 -6.22
CA GLU A 53 9.13 -13.79 -6.07
C GLU A 53 10.23 -13.20 -6.92
N GLN A 54 9.96 -12.90 -8.18
CA GLN A 54 10.90 -12.20 -9.05
C GLN A 54 11.28 -10.83 -8.47
N GLN A 55 10.34 -10.08 -7.89
CA GLN A 55 10.72 -8.82 -7.27
C GLN A 55 11.50 -9.01 -5.96
N MET A 56 11.23 -10.07 -5.20
CA MET A 56 11.94 -10.38 -3.97
C MET A 56 13.40 -10.75 -4.24
N THR A 57 13.73 -11.36 -5.39
CA THR A 57 15.12 -11.61 -5.79
C THR A 57 15.85 -10.34 -6.24
N LEU A 58 15.12 -9.36 -6.79
CA LEU A 58 15.65 -8.05 -7.16
C LEU A 58 15.79 -7.10 -5.96
N ARG A 59 15.01 -7.33 -4.90
CA ARG A 59 14.97 -6.50 -3.70
C ARG A 59 16.26 -6.64 -2.91
N GLN A 60 16.91 -5.51 -2.64
CA GLN A 60 18.14 -5.44 -1.86
C GLN A 60 17.89 -4.82 -0.49
N GLY A 61 18.75 -5.17 0.47
CA GLY A 61 18.67 -4.69 1.85
C GLY A 61 17.75 -5.54 2.73
N SER A 62 17.56 -5.07 3.97
CA SER A 62 16.76 -5.75 4.99
C SER A 62 15.84 -4.75 5.70
N CYS A 63 14.83 -5.26 6.40
CA CYS A 63 13.92 -4.39 7.14
C CYS A 63 14.62 -3.85 8.38
N ASN A 64 14.75 -2.53 8.44
CA ASN A 64 15.27 -1.78 9.60
C ASN A 64 14.20 -1.45 10.66
N GLN A 65 13.03 -2.09 10.58
CA GLN A 65 11.89 -1.90 11.50
C GLN A 65 11.39 -0.44 11.64
N CYS A 66 11.67 0.45 10.67
CA CYS A 66 11.32 1.88 10.70
C CYS A 66 9.82 2.23 10.79
N GLY A 67 8.92 1.24 10.78
CA GLY A 67 7.48 1.45 10.93
C GLY A 67 6.79 2.21 9.78
N ALA A 68 7.50 2.68 8.76
CA ALA A 68 6.92 3.48 7.67
C ALA A 68 5.78 2.74 6.94
N CYS A 69 5.95 1.44 6.69
CA CYS A 69 4.92 0.61 6.06
C CYS A 69 3.68 0.42 6.94
N CYS A 70 3.83 0.52 8.25
CA CYS A 70 2.77 0.41 9.24
C CYS A 70 1.93 1.69 9.38
N LYS A 71 2.37 2.80 8.77
CA LYS A 71 1.70 4.13 8.81
C LYS A 71 0.99 4.49 7.50
N LEU A 72 1.03 3.63 6.48
CA LEU A 72 0.60 3.96 5.11
C LEU A 72 -0.90 4.25 4.96
N VAL A 73 -1.77 3.36 5.44
CA VAL A 73 -3.23 3.46 5.22
C VAL A 73 -4.00 3.53 6.53
N PHE A 74 -3.60 2.69 7.49
CA PHE A 74 -4.12 2.67 8.84
C PHE A 74 -2.94 2.46 9.79
N SER A 75 -3.11 2.85 11.05
CA SER A 75 -2.11 2.59 12.08
C SER A 75 -2.10 1.11 12.45
N CYS A 76 -1.02 0.41 12.11
CA CYS A 76 -0.86 -1.01 12.45
C CYS A 76 -0.83 -1.23 13.97
N PRO A 77 -1.52 -2.25 14.52
CA PRO A 77 -1.48 -2.51 15.97
C PRO A 77 -0.08 -2.90 16.49
N TYR A 78 0.80 -3.38 15.62
CA TYR A 78 2.18 -3.75 15.95
C TYR A 78 3.17 -2.59 15.87
N LEU A 79 2.70 -1.38 15.57
CA LEU A 79 3.52 -0.17 15.61
C LEU A 79 3.59 0.35 17.05
N LYS A 80 4.79 0.45 17.61
CA LYS A 80 5.04 1.05 18.93
C LYS A 80 6.02 2.20 18.76
N GLY A 81 5.54 3.43 18.97
CA GLY A 81 6.28 4.63 18.59
C GLY A 81 6.57 4.62 17.09
N ASP A 82 7.86 4.61 16.74
CA ASP A 82 8.34 4.55 15.36
C ASP A 82 8.84 3.18 14.91
N CYS A 83 8.77 2.17 15.78
CA CYS A 83 9.32 0.83 15.52
C CYS A 83 8.22 -0.21 15.25
N CYS A 84 8.45 -1.10 14.28
CA CYS A 84 7.58 -2.23 13.97
C CYS A 84 7.99 -3.48 14.77
N LEU A 85 7.13 -3.93 15.68
CA LEU A 85 7.43 -5.07 16.57
C LEU A 85 6.83 -6.41 16.10
N ILE A 86 6.31 -6.47 14.87
CA ILE A 86 5.62 -7.66 14.35
C ILE A 86 6.53 -8.89 14.22
N TYR A 87 7.86 -8.70 14.22
CA TYR A 87 8.86 -9.75 14.08
C TYR A 87 8.83 -10.78 15.21
N ASN A 88 8.37 -10.39 16.40
CA ASN A 88 8.22 -11.29 17.55
C ASN A 88 6.89 -12.06 17.53
N THR A 89 6.10 -11.93 16.46
CA THR A 89 4.74 -12.46 16.33
C THR A 89 4.52 -13.09 14.95
N CYS A 90 3.29 -13.54 14.67
CA CYS A 90 2.93 -14.04 13.33
C CYS A 90 2.92 -12.90 12.31
N ARG A 91 4.01 -12.76 11.55
CA ARG A 91 4.10 -11.77 10.46
C ARG A 91 3.24 -12.24 9.27
N PRO A 92 2.23 -11.46 8.84
CA PRO A 92 1.42 -11.84 7.69
C PRO A 92 2.23 -11.70 6.41
N ASP A 93 1.79 -12.43 5.40
CA ASP A 93 2.49 -12.62 4.14
C ASP A 93 2.71 -11.32 3.34
N VAL A 94 1.74 -10.40 3.40
CA VAL A 94 1.89 -9.06 2.83
C VAL A 94 3.01 -8.28 3.53
N CYS A 95 3.13 -8.40 4.85
CA CYS A 95 4.22 -7.76 5.59
C CYS A 95 5.57 -8.39 5.29
N LYS A 96 5.65 -9.72 5.07
CA LYS A 96 6.90 -10.43 4.69
C LYS A 96 7.44 -9.98 3.34
N ARG A 97 6.53 -9.86 2.37
CA ARG A 97 6.85 -9.52 0.97
C ARG A 97 7.00 -8.02 0.73
N PHE A 98 6.59 -7.18 1.68
CA PHE A 98 6.75 -5.74 1.56
C PHE A 98 8.22 -5.28 1.71
N PRO A 99 8.70 -4.32 0.89
CA PRO A 99 8.08 -3.78 -0.33
C PRO A 99 8.11 -4.80 -1.46
N ILE A 100 7.03 -4.86 -2.25
CA ILE A 100 6.96 -5.75 -3.42
C ILE A 100 7.74 -5.15 -4.57
N ASP A 101 7.67 -3.84 -4.80
CA ASP A 101 8.38 -3.17 -5.89
C ASP A 101 8.69 -1.71 -5.56
N GLU A 102 9.36 -1.01 -6.47
CA GLU A 102 9.73 0.40 -6.30
C GLU A 102 8.51 1.33 -6.09
N ARG A 103 7.31 0.94 -6.55
CA ARG A 103 6.08 1.73 -6.31
C ARG A 103 5.76 1.80 -4.82
N ASP A 104 5.96 0.69 -4.11
CA ASP A 104 5.75 0.63 -2.67
C ASP A 104 6.71 1.54 -1.90
N LEU A 105 7.97 1.66 -2.35
CA LEU A 105 8.94 2.56 -1.74
C LEU A 105 8.57 4.03 -1.95
N ARG A 106 8.07 4.39 -3.14
CA ARG A 106 7.58 5.74 -3.42
C ARG A 106 6.41 6.14 -2.53
N ASP A 107 5.53 5.19 -2.19
CA ASP A 107 4.42 5.44 -1.28
C ASP A 107 4.89 5.74 0.16
N LEU A 108 6.09 5.28 0.58
CA LEU A 108 6.66 5.54 1.89
C LEU A 108 7.31 6.92 2.03
N GLY A 109 7.71 7.55 0.93
CA GLY A 109 8.42 8.83 0.97
C GLY A 109 9.86 8.77 1.50
N GLY A 110 10.54 7.61 1.41
CA GLY A 110 12.01 7.54 1.48
C GLY A 110 12.66 7.06 2.78
N VAL A 111 11.91 6.57 3.77
CA VAL A 111 12.46 6.20 5.11
C VAL A 111 12.81 4.69 5.23
N CYS A 112 12.94 3.97 4.11
CA CYS A 112 13.11 2.51 4.12
C CYS A 112 14.49 2.10 3.62
N SER A 113 15.12 1.12 4.29
CA SER A 113 16.43 0.57 3.89
C SER A 113 16.38 -0.37 2.68
N TYR A 114 15.19 -0.77 2.23
CA TYR A 114 15.03 -1.56 1.01
C TYR A 114 15.26 -0.71 -0.24
N SER A 115 15.82 -1.32 -1.28
CA SER A 115 16.02 -0.70 -2.59
C SER A 115 15.85 -1.71 -3.72
N PHE A 116 15.64 -1.22 -4.94
CA PHE A 116 15.59 -2.01 -6.17
C PHE A 116 16.62 -1.49 -7.18
N PRO A 117 17.17 -2.35 -8.06
CA PRO A 117 18.12 -1.93 -9.08
C PRO A 117 17.47 -1.00 -10.11
N ILE A 118 18.21 0.03 -10.53
CA ILE A 118 17.75 1.05 -11.50
C ILE A 118 17.44 0.42 -12.87
N ARG A 119 18.21 -0.58 -13.28
CA ARG A 119 17.90 -1.40 -14.45
C ARG A 119 17.23 -2.68 -13.97
N ARG A 120 16.01 -2.94 -14.49
CA ARG A 120 15.49 -4.31 -14.45
C ARG A 120 16.48 -5.17 -15.25
N PRO A 121 16.98 -6.29 -14.71
CA PRO A 121 17.68 -7.23 -15.56
C PRO A 121 16.75 -7.62 -16.72
N GLU A 122 17.35 -7.79 -17.89
CA GLU A 122 16.72 -8.38 -19.08
C GLU A 122 15.88 -9.58 -18.62
N VAL A 123 14.61 -9.62 -19.05
CA VAL A 123 13.55 -10.56 -18.65
C VAL A 123 14.10 -11.84 -18.01
N VAL A 124 13.95 -12.00 -16.70
CA VAL A 124 14.18 -13.31 -16.08
C VAL A 124 13.08 -14.22 -16.66
N PRO A 125 13.42 -15.24 -17.45
CA PRO A 125 12.41 -16.06 -18.10
C PRO A 125 11.49 -16.64 -17.02
N ALA A 126 10.18 -16.53 -17.26
CA ALA A 126 9.22 -17.26 -16.44
C ALA A 126 9.63 -18.74 -16.43
N PRO A 127 9.55 -19.45 -15.30
CA PRO A 127 9.85 -20.87 -15.27
C PRO A 127 8.99 -21.54 -16.35
N SER A 128 9.62 -22.36 -17.18
CA SER A 128 9.03 -22.95 -18.39
C SER A 128 7.94 -23.99 -18.12
N PHE A 129 7.47 -24.10 -16.87
CA PHE A 129 6.50 -25.11 -16.44
C PHE A 129 5.33 -24.44 -15.70
N PRO A 130 4.08 -24.85 -15.98
CA PRO A 130 2.92 -24.36 -15.25
C PRO A 130 2.90 -25.00 -13.86
N VAL A 131 3.19 -24.24 -12.80
CA VAL A 131 3.03 -24.73 -11.42
C VAL A 131 1.56 -24.56 -11.02
N LEU A 132 0.76 -25.58 -11.31
CA LEU A 132 -0.71 -25.59 -11.15
C LEU A 132 -1.18 -25.58 -9.67
N TRP A 133 -0.29 -25.51 -8.68
CA TRP A 133 -0.65 -25.47 -7.25
C TRP A 133 0.49 -24.99 -6.33
N ASP A 134 0.89 -23.71 -6.31
CA ASP A 134 1.71 -23.27 -5.17
C ASP A 134 0.86 -23.09 -3.89
N ARG A 135 0.50 -24.23 -3.27
CA ARG A 135 0.10 -24.36 -1.87
C ARG A 135 1.38 -24.54 -1.03
N ARG A 136 2.13 -23.49 -0.73
CA ARG A 136 3.41 -23.65 -0.01
C ARG A 136 3.28 -24.27 1.39
N PRO A 137 4.09 -25.29 1.75
CA PRO A 137 4.71 -25.39 3.06
C PRO A 137 5.87 -24.39 3.18
N LYS A 138 6.18 -24.05 4.44
CA LYS A 138 7.00 -22.92 4.89
C LYS A 138 8.40 -22.85 4.27
N TYR A 139 8.83 -21.62 3.98
CA TYR A 139 10.24 -21.26 3.91
C TYR A 139 10.86 -21.44 5.30
N ASP A 140 11.82 -22.36 5.40
CA ASP A 140 12.68 -22.54 6.55
C ASP A 140 14.05 -21.91 6.24
N PRO A 141 14.50 -20.90 6.98
CA PRO A 141 15.85 -20.37 6.81
C PRO A 141 16.94 -21.28 7.39
N ASP A 142 16.59 -22.33 8.15
CA ASP A 142 17.52 -23.16 8.95
C ASP A 142 17.27 -24.68 8.82
N LEU A 143 16.79 -25.17 7.67
CA LEU A 143 16.75 -26.60 7.31
C LEU A 143 17.74 -26.91 6.19
#